data_AF-T1GZ99-F1
#
_entry.id   AF-T1GZ99-F1
#
_cell.length_a   1.000
_cell.length_b   1.000
_cell.length_c   1.000
_cell.angle_alpha   90.00
_cell.angle_beta   90.00
_cell.angle_gamma   90.00
#
_symmetry.space_group_name_H-M   'P 1'
#
loop_
_entity.id
_entity.type
_entity.pdbx_description
1 polymer ?
#
loop_
_entity_poly.entity_id
_entity_poly.type
_entity_poly.pdbx_seq_one_letter_code
_entity_poly.pdbx_strand_id
1 'polypeptide(L)'
;MLRVREFIRFHQIPNPLRQRLEEYFQHAWSYTNGMDMNSVIKGFPECIQADICLHLHRSLFSNCNAFDEVSPGCLRALSLKFKTTHAPPGDILVHKGDALNSLFFVARGSIEIVREDMSRVVLGNYNFVWEDCKYKLLA
;
A
#
# COMPACT_ATOMS: atom_id res chain seq x y z
N MET A 1 -2.40 14.66 -13.50
CA MET A 1 -2.15 16.04 -13.03
C MET A 1 -3.35 16.96 -13.25
N LEU A 2 -3.84 17.18 -14.49
CA LEU A 2 -4.96 18.12 -14.74
C LEU A 2 -6.24 17.81 -13.93
N ARG A 3 -6.73 16.56 -13.98
CA ARG A 3 -7.93 16.14 -13.22
C ARG A 3 -7.81 16.34 -11.71
N VAL A 4 -6.60 16.14 -11.15
CA VAL A 4 -6.35 16.34 -9.71
C VAL A 4 -6.47 17.82 -9.36
N ARG A 5 -5.82 18.71 -10.13
CA ARG A 5 -5.88 20.16 -9.89
C ARG A 5 -7.30 20.71 -10.02
N GLU A 6 -8.08 20.19 -10.96
CA GLU A 6 -9.50 20.53 -11.10
C GLU A 6 -10.31 20.08 -9.88
N PHE A 7 -10.08 18.86 -9.39
CA PHE A 7 -10.72 18.35 -8.17
C PHE A 7 -10.42 19.22 -6.95
N ILE A 8 -9.16 19.63 -6.72
CA ILE A 8 -8.82 20.47 -5.56
C ILE A 8 -9.44 21.87 -5.66
N ARG A 9 -9.53 22.42 -6.88
CA ARG A 9 -10.18 23.72 -7.11
C ARG A 9 -11.69 23.65 -6.89
N PHE A 10 -12.34 22.62 -7.44
CA PHE A 10 -13.78 22.44 -7.36
C PHE A 10 -14.24 22.25 -5.90
N HIS A 11 -13.53 21.43 -5.13
CA HIS A 11 -13.84 21.17 -3.72
C HIS A 11 -13.19 22.15 -2.73
N GLN A 12 -12.51 23.20 -3.20
CA GLN A 12 -11.82 24.20 -2.37
C GLN A 12 -10.91 23.57 -1.29
N ILE A 13 -10.14 22.56 -1.68
CA ILE A 13 -9.31 21.81 -0.73
C ILE A 13 -8.22 22.73 -0.13
N PRO A 14 -8.06 22.72 1.21
CA PRO A 14 -7.10 23.58 1.89
C PRO A 14 -5.66 23.24 1.51
N ASN A 15 -4.78 24.26 1.55
CA ASN A 15 -3.40 24.15 1.05
C ASN A 15 -2.59 22.98 1.64
N PRO A 16 -2.67 22.64 2.95
CA PRO A 16 -1.93 21.49 3.49
C PRO A 16 -2.35 20.16 2.87
N LEU A 17 -3.65 19.96 2.65
CA LEU A 17 -4.17 18.74 2.03
C LEU A 17 -3.91 18.72 0.52
N ARG A 18 -3.95 19.89 -0.13
CA ARG A 18 -3.58 20.05 -1.53
C ARG A 18 -2.15 19.60 -1.82
N GLN A 19 -1.19 20.06 -1.01
CA GLN A 19 0.23 19.68 -1.18
C GLN A 19 0.41 18.17 -1.06
N ARG A 20 -0.19 17.55 -0.03
CA ARG A 20 -0.17 16.09 0.15
C ARG A 20 -0.77 15.35 -1.06
N LEU A 21 -1.89 15.83 -1.61
CA LEU A 21 -2.52 15.22 -2.79
C LEU A 21 -1.63 15.32 -4.04
N GLU A 22 -1.00 16.47 -4.26
CA GLU A 22 -0.11 16.68 -5.40
C GLU A 22 1.16 15.83 -5.30
N GLU A 23 1.79 15.78 -4.13
CA GLU A 23 2.98 14.95 -3.85
C GLU A 23 2.67 13.45 -4.01
N TYR A 24 1.56 12.98 -3.43
CA TYR A 24 1.10 11.60 -3.60
C TYR A 24 0.94 11.26 -5.08
N PHE A 25 0.26 12.12 -5.85
CA PHE A 25 0.00 11.86 -7.26
C PHE A 25 1.28 11.86 -8.09
N GLN A 26 2.23 12.76 -7.82
CA GLN A 26 3.53 12.78 -8.49
C GLN A 26 4.33 11.51 -8.19
N HIS A 27 4.35 11.07 -6.94
CA HIS A 27 5.07 9.86 -6.54
C HIS A 27 4.40 8.58 -7.08
N ALA A 28 3.07 8.51 -7.03
CA ALA A 28 2.34 7.41 -7.65
C ALA A 28 2.55 7.37 -9.16
N TRP A 29 2.56 8.52 -9.83
CA TRP A 29 2.81 8.62 -11.28
C TRP A 29 4.23 8.20 -11.65
N SER A 30 5.25 8.61 -10.90
CA SER A 30 6.64 8.21 -11.18
C SER A 30 6.85 6.71 -11.02
N TYR A 31 6.12 6.07 -10.10
CA TYR A 31 6.23 4.63 -9.87
C TYR A 31 5.39 3.78 -10.85
N THR A 32 4.16 4.22 -11.14
CA THR A 32 3.22 3.46 -11.97
C THR A 32 3.24 3.86 -13.45
N ASN A 33 3.97 4.92 -13.81
CA ASN A 33 3.86 5.62 -15.09
C ASN A 33 2.40 5.99 -15.45
N GLY A 34 1.57 6.23 -14.44
CA GLY A 34 0.16 6.53 -14.61
C GLY A 34 -0.73 5.35 -15.00
N MET A 35 -0.20 4.13 -14.98
CA MET A 35 -0.98 2.93 -15.26
C MET A 35 -1.74 2.49 -14.00
N ASP A 36 -3.07 2.42 -14.12
CA ASP A 36 -3.89 1.74 -13.13
C ASP A 36 -3.78 0.22 -13.37
N MET A 37 -2.86 -0.41 -12.63
CA MET A 37 -2.63 -1.86 -12.70
C MET A 37 -3.92 -2.67 -12.49
N ASN A 38 -4.80 -2.22 -11.59
CA ASN A 38 -6.05 -2.95 -11.32
C ASN A 38 -6.97 -2.94 -12.55
N SER A 39 -7.04 -1.82 -13.25
CA SER A 39 -7.82 -1.71 -14.50
C SER A 39 -7.22 -2.56 -15.62
N VAL A 40 -5.89 -2.60 -15.74
CA VAL A 40 -5.20 -3.44 -16.74
C VAL A 40 -5.44 -4.93 -16.47
N ILE A 41 -5.25 -5.37 -15.22
CA ILE A 41 -5.42 -6.77 -14.82
C ILE A 41 -6.86 -7.24 -15.05
N LYS A 42 -7.85 -6.41 -14.76
CA LYS A 42 -9.28 -6.72 -15.00
C LYS A 42 -9.63 -7.00 -16.46
N GLY A 43 -8.78 -6.63 -17.42
CA GLY A 43 -8.97 -6.95 -18.83
C GLY A 43 -8.70 -8.41 -19.20
N PHE A 44 -8.07 -9.19 -18.31
CA PHE A 44 -7.69 -10.58 -18.57
C PHE A 44 -8.62 -11.59 -17.87
N PRO A 45 -8.68 -12.86 -18.33
CA PRO A 45 -9.33 -13.95 -17.60
C PRO A 45 -8.71 -14.19 -16.22
N GLU A 46 -9.52 -14.65 -15.25
CA GLU A 46 -9.11 -14.82 -13.84
C GLU A 46 -7.83 -15.67 -13.65
N CYS A 47 -7.65 -16.72 -14.46
CA CYS A 47 -6.43 -17.52 -14.42
C CYS A 47 -5.17 -16.71 -14.73
N ILE A 48 -5.23 -15.82 -15.74
CA ILE A 48 -4.11 -14.97 -16.12
C ILE A 48 -3.91 -13.86 -15.08
N GLN A 49 -4.99 -13.30 -14.53
CA GLN A 49 -4.91 -12.33 -13.45
C GLN A 49 -4.13 -12.89 -12.26
N ALA A 50 -4.43 -14.13 -11.87
CA ALA A 50 -3.79 -14.77 -10.73
C ALA A 50 -2.29 -14.97 -10.93
N ASP A 51 -1.88 -15.32 -12.15
CA ASP A 51 -0.47 -15.53 -12.49
C ASP A 51 0.30 -14.20 -12.55
N ILE A 52 -0.33 -13.14 -13.07
CA ILE A 52 0.22 -11.78 -13.04
C ILE A 52 0.39 -11.31 -11.59
N CYS A 53 -0.66 -11.39 -10.77
CA CYS A 53 -0.60 -10.98 -9.38
C CYS A 53 0.47 -11.77 -8.61
N LEU A 54 0.54 -13.09 -8.81
CA LEU A 54 1.56 -13.92 -8.19
C LEU A 54 2.97 -13.46 -8.58
N HIS A 55 3.19 -13.10 -9.84
CA HIS A 55 4.48 -12.57 -10.30
C HIS A 55 4.81 -11.21 -9.68
N LEU A 56 3.83 -10.32 -9.54
CA LEU A 56 4.02 -8.99 -8.96
C LEU A 56 4.36 -9.06 -7.47
N HIS A 57 3.74 -9.98 -6.73
CA HIS A 57 3.96 -10.16 -5.30
C HIS A 57 5.06 -11.18 -4.95
N ARG A 58 5.73 -11.77 -5.96
CA ARG A 58 6.73 -12.84 -5.76
C ARG A 58 7.82 -12.48 -4.75
N SER A 59 8.32 -11.24 -4.80
CA SER A 59 9.38 -10.80 -3.89
C SER A 59 8.90 -10.75 -2.45
N LEU A 60 7.63 -10.43 -2.21
CA LEU A 60 7.05 -10.48 -0.87
C LEU A 60 6.88 -11.94 -0.42
N PHE A 61 6.29 -12.78 -1.27
CA PHE A 61 6.03 -14.18 -0.92
C PHE A 61 7.29 -15.01 -0.72
N SER A 62 8.39 -14.70 -1.41
CA SER A 62 9.66 -15.44 -1.27
C SER A 62 10.54 -14.97 -0.11
N ASN A 63 10.33 -13.76 0.43
CA ASN A 63 11.23 -13.19 1.45
C ASN A 63 10.55 -12.93 2.80
N CYS A 64 9.22 -13.00 2.87
CA CYS A 64 8.49 -12.82 4.12
C CYS A 64 8.13 -14.17 4.71
N ASN A 65 8.68 -14.46 5.89
CA ASN A 65 8.51 -15.74 6.60
C ASN A 65 7.04 -16.13 6.86
N ALA A 66 6.11 -15.17 6.77
CA ALA A 66 4.68 -15.44 6.89
C ALA A 66 4.14 -16.36 5.78
N PHE A 67 4.89 -16.56 4.68
CA PHE A 67 4.46 -17.33 3.51
C PHE A 67 5.23 -18.63 3.28
N ASP A 68 6.23 -18.96 4.11
CA ASP A 68 7.16 -20.08 3.87
C ASP A 68 6.44 -21.43 3.69
N GLU A 69 5.40 -21.68 4.50
CA GLU A 69 4.64 -22.93 4.51
C GLU A 69 3.33 -22.86 3.70
N VAL A 70 3.13 -21.80 2.91
CA VAL A 70 1.89 -21.58 2.17
C VAL A 70 1.94 -22.28 0.81
N SER A 71 0.94 -23.11 0.52
CA SER A 71 0.90 -23.85 -0.74
C SER A 71 0.83 -22.92 -1.96
N PRO A 72 1.37 -23.31 -3.13
CA PRO A 72 1.32 -22.49 -4.34
C PRO A 72 -0.11 -22.10 -4.76
N GLY A 73 -1.07 -23.01 -4.59
CA GLY A 73 -2.49 -22.73 -4.85
C GLY A 73 -3.06 -21.66 -3.92
N CYS A 74 -2.65 -21.67 -2.64
CA CYS A 74 -3.04 -20.64 -1.69
C CYS A 74 -2.37 -19.30 -2.00
N LEU A 75 -1.07 -19.28 -2.32
CA LEU A 75 -0.37 -18.05 -2.75
C LEU A 75 -1.03 -17.43 -3.98
N ARG A 76 -1.48 -18.24 -4.93
CA ARG A 76 -2.21 -17.79 -6.11
C ARG A 76 -3.58 -17.19 -5.76
N ALA A 77 -4.30 -17.79 -4.82
CA ALA A 77 -5.57 -17.22 -4.34
C ALA A 77 -5.36 -15.93 -3.53
N LEU A 78 -4.30 -15.88 -2.72
CA LEU A 78 -3.91 -14.70 -1.94
C LEU A 78 -3.49 -13.55 -2.85
N SER A 79 -2.69 -13.79 -3.89
CA SER A 79 -2.20 -12.74 -4.79
C SER A 79 -3.35 -11.91 -5.41
N LEU A 80 -4.49 -12.54 -5.70
CA LEU A 80 -5.70 -11.88 -6.20
C LEU A 80 -6.37 -10.95 -5.16
N LYS A 81 -6.12 -11.15 -3.87
CA LYS A 81 -6.69 -10.35 -2.77
C LYS A 81 -5.77 -9.21 -2.33
N PHE A 82 -4.49 -9.26 -2.65
CA PHE A 82 -3.54 -8.21 -2.31
C PHE A 82 -3.84 -6.92 -3.07
N LYS A 83 -3.72 -5.79 -2.37
CA LYS A 83 -3.73 -4.45 -2.97
C LYS A 83 -2.40 -3.78 -2.70
N THR A 84 -1.74 -3.34 -3.76
CA THR A 84 -0.47 -2.62 -3.63
C THR A 84 -0.75 -1.13 -3.50
N THR A 85 -0.23 -0.52 -2.44
CA THR A 85 -0.34 0.92 -2.18
C THR A 85 1.06 1.51 -2.10
N HIS A 86 1.27 2.66 -2.74
CA HIS A 86 2.49 3.45 -2.63
C HIS A 86 2.22 4.66 -1.76
N ALA A 87 3.03 4.85 -0.72
CA ALA A 87 2.96 6.01 0.14
C ALA A 87 4.28 6.79 0.08
N PRO A 88 4.23 8.13 0.00
CA PRO A 88 5.43 8.95 0.07
C PRO A 88 5.98 8.98 1.52
N PRO A 89 7.27 9.29 1.69
CA PRO A 89 7.87 9.42 3.02
C PRO A 89 7.16 10.47 3.88
N GLY A 90 6.94 10.15 5.16
CA GLY A 90 6.25 11.00 6.12
C GLY A 90 4.72 10.95 6.04
N ASP A 91 4.16 10.17 5.11
CA ASP A 91 2.72 9.99 5.01
C ASP A 91 2.18 9.10 6.13
N ILE A 92 0.97 9.41 6.59
CA ILE A 92 0.31 8.66 7.68
C ILE A 92 -0.63 7.64 7.04
N LEU A 93 -0.30 6.37 7.15
CA LEU A 93 -1.08 5.28 6.56
C LEU A 93 -2.32 4.94 7.39
N VAL A 94 -2.18 4.99 8.71
CA VAL A 94 -3.22 4.65 9.68
C VAL A 94 -3.11 5.61 10.86
N HIS A 95 -4.25 6.17 11.25
CA HIS A 95 -4.37 6.99 12.45
C HIS A 95 -4.84 6.16 13.64
N LYS A 96 -4.48 6.63 14.85
CA LYS A 96 -4.99 6.08 16.08
C LYS A 96 -6.53 6.15 16.08
N GLY A 97 -7.18 5.02 16.32
CA GLY A 97 -8.64 4.87 16.32
C GLY A 97 -9.25 4.49 14.97
N ASP A 98 -8.46 4.39 13.89
CA ASP A 98 -8.96 3.87 12.61
C ASP A 98 -9.16 2.37 12.69
N ALA A 99 -10.33 1.86 12.30
CA ALA A 99 -10.58 0.43 12.25
C ALA A 99 -9.61 -0.29 11.29
N LEU A 100 -8.75 -1.14 11.83
CA LEU A 100 -7.81 -1.94 11.06
C LEU A 100 -8.51 -3.17 10.47
N ASN A 101 -9.07 -3.02 9.27
CA ASN A 101 -9.74 -4.10 8.54
C ASN A 101 -8.80 -4.79 7.52
N SER A 102 -7.50 -4.52 7.57
CA SER A 102 -6.53 -5.00 6.58
C SER A 102 -5.17 -5.26 7.21
N LEU A 103 -4.50 -6.30 6.69
CA LEU A 103 -3.13 -6.66 7.02
C LEU A 103 -2.17 -5.94 6.07
N PHE A 104 -1.14 -5.31 6.62
CA PHE A 104 -0.14 -4.59 5.83
C PHE A 104 1.17 -5.36 5.78
N PHE A 105 1.76 -5.43 4.58
CA PHE A 105 3.08 -6.01 4.33
C PHE A 105 3.99 -4.97 3.68
N VAL A 106 5.22 -4.85 4.18
CA VAL A 106 6.21 -3.91 3.61
C VAL A 106 6.93 -4.59 2.45
N ALA A 107 6.50 -4.37 1.22
CA ALA A 107 7.19 -4.93 0.05
C ALA A 107 8.53 -4.22 -0.23
N ARG A 108 8.58 -2.89 -0.03
CA ARG A 108 9.77 -2.06 -0.22
C ARG A 108 9.68 -0.80 0.66
N GLY A 109 10.78 -0.46 1.32
CA GLY A 109 10.90 0.70 2.21
C GLY A 109 10.86 0.31 3.67
N SER A 110 10.43 1.25 4.51
CA SER A 110 10.24 1.04 5.93
C SER A 110 9.01 1.79 6.40
N ILE A 111 8.35 1.28 7.43
CA ILE A 111 7.24 1.97 8.10
C ILE A 111 7.64 2.19 9.56
N GLU A 112 7.41 3.39 10.06
CA GLU A 112 7.54 3.73 11.48
C GLU A 112 6.17 3.61 12.16
N ILE A 113 6.15 2.83 13.24
CA ILE A 113 5.00 2.68 14.14
C ILE A 113 5.25 3.57 15.35
N VAL A 114 4.42 4.60 15.50
CA VAL A 114 4.47 5.50 16.66
C VAL A 114 3.39 5.11 17.66
N ARG A 115 3.81 4.83 18.90
CA ARG A 115 2.94 4.44 20.02
C ARG A 115 2.55 5.64 20.89
N GLU A 116 1.59 5.44 21.79
CA GLU A 116 1.10 6.48 22.71
C GLU A 116 2.17 7.04 23.65
N ASP A 117 3.12 6.20 24.07
CA ASP A 117 4.27 6.57 24.91
C ASP A 117 5.40 7.23 24.11
N MET A 118 5.11 7.67 22.88
CA MET A 118 6.06 8.23 21.91
C MET A 118 7.20 7.28 21.53
N SER A 119 7.11 6.00 21.88
CA SER A 119 8.05 4.99 21.38
C SER A 119 7.82 4.73 19.89
N ARG A 120 8.92 4.44 19.19
CA ARG A 120 8.97 4.29 17.74
C ARG A 120 9.54 2.92 17.41
N VAL A 121 8.82 2.17 16.57
CA VAL A 121 9.27 0.88 16.04
C VAL A 121 9.34 0.99 14.54
N VAL A 122 10.50 0.69 13.95
CA VAL A 122 10.68 0.70 12.50
C VAL A 122 10.56 -0.72 11.96
N LEU A 123 9.69 -0.92 10.99
CA LEU A 123 9.53 -2.16 10.25
C LEU A 123 10.11 -1.99 8.86
N GLY A 124 11.10 -2.81 8.53
CA GLY A 124 11.70 -2.82 7.19
C GLY A 124 10.99 -3.75 6.22
N ASN A 125 11.60 -3.93 5.05
CA ASN A 125 11.14 -4.86 4.01
C ASN A 125 10.77 -6.24 4.58
N TYR A 126 9.72 -6.82 4.01
CA TYR A 126 9.23 -8.18 4.28
C TYR A 126 8.73 -8.41 5.71
N ASN A 127 8.49 -7.34 6.46
CA ASN A 127 7.76 -7.37 7.73
C ASN A 127 6.27 -7.05 7.51
N PHE A 128 5.44 -7.39 8.49
CA PHE A 128 3.99 -7.18 8.45
C PHE A 128 3.45 -6.59 9.75
N VAL A 129 2.29 -5.94 9.66
CA VAL A 129 1.56 -5.35 10.79
C VAL A 129 0.12 -5.81 10.74
N TRP A 130 -0.37 -6.40 11.84
CA TRP A 130 -1.70 -7.01 11.89
C TRP A 130 -2.53 -6.70 13.13
N GLU A 131 -2.10 -5.79 14.01
CA GLU A 131 -2.76 -5.58 15.31
C GLU A 131 -2.99 -4.11 15.71
N ASP A 132 -3.87 -3.98 16.71
CA ASP A 132 -4.85 -2.94 17.03
C ASP A 132 -4.44 -1.46 16.99
N CYS A 133 -5.47 -0.63 16.78
CA CYS A 133 -5.53 0.81 16.44
C CYS A 133 -4.87 1.81 17.42
N LYS A 134 -3.88 1.37 18.21
CA LYS A 134 -3.11 2.22 19.16
C LYS A 134 -1.96 2.97 18.50
N TYR A 135 -1.72 2.72 17.21
CA TYR A 135 -0.50 3.15 16.55
C TYR A 135 -0.75 4.05 15.36
N LYS A 136 0.16 5.00 15.16
CA LYS A 136 0.25 5.80 13.95
C LYS A 136 1.30 5.16 13.03
N LEU A 137 0.91 4.77 11.82
CA LEU A 137 1.82 4.21 10.82
C LEU A 137 2.33 5.32 9.89
N LEU A 138 3.64 5.46 9.78
CA LEU A 138 4.34 6.47 8.99
C LEU A 138 5.22 5.80 7.94
N ALA A 139 5.09 6.19 6.67
CA ALA A 139 5.93 5.69 5.57
C ALA A 139 7.28 6.40 5.45
#